data_AF-A0A9E4MLH3-F1
#
_entry.id   AF-A0A9E4MLH3-F1
#
_cell.length_a   1.000
_cell.length_b   1.000
_cell.length_c   1.000
_cell.angle_alpha   90.00
_cell.angle_beta   90.00
_cell.angle_gamma   90.00
#
_symmetry.space_group_name_H-M   'P 1'
#
loop_
_entity.id
_entity.type
_entity.pdbx_description
1 polymer ?
#
loop_
_entity_poly.entity_id
_entity_poly.type
_entity_poly.pdbx_seq_one_letter_code
_entity_poly.pdbx_strand_id
1 'polypeptide(L)' 'MSKTITLRLDEATYEEFKEAARAENRPLSNLIETAALAQVREQQFVDDAEMAEILENEALLNRLKAGSRDASRRKGAFVD' A
#
# COMPACT_ATOMS: atom_id res chain seq x y z
N MET A 1 -18.14 21.08 -1.43
CA MET A 1 -18.11 21.43 0.02
C MET A 1 -17.24 20.41 0.73
N SER A 2 -16.32 20.83 1.58
CA SER A 2 -15.55 19.91 2.43
C SER A 2 -16.43 19.38 3.57
N LYS A 3 -16.18 18.14 3.99
CA LYS A 3 -16.77 17.51 5.18
C LYS A 3 -15.63 17.11 6.10
N THR A 4 -15.87 17.12 7.41
CA THR A 4 -14.87 16.73 8.42
C THR A 4 -15.21 15.35 8.95
N ILE A 5 -14.20 14.50 9.07
CA ILE A 5 -14.30 13.18 9.70
C ILE A 5 -13.56 13.27 11.04
N THR A 6 -14.18 12.78 12.11
CA THR A 6 -13.56 12.65 13.43
C THR A 6 -13.35 11.18 13.72
N LEU A 7 -12.11 10.81 14.06
CA LEU A 7 -11.71 9.43 14.35
C LEU A 7 -11.20 9.35 15.80
N ARG A 8 -11.61 8.31 16.52
CA ARG A 8 -11.07 7.99 17.84
C ARG A 8 -10.07 6.84 17.67
N LEU A 9 -8.85 7.06 18.16
CA LEU A 9 -7.76 6.08 18.14
C LEU A 9 -7.27 5.88 19.56
N ASP A 10 -6.76 4.70 19.85
CA ASP A 10 -5.85 4.53 20.99
C ASP A 10 -4.48 5.13 20.68
N GLU A 11 -3.68 5.30 21.73
CA GLU A 11 -2.35 5.93 21.65
C GLU A 11 -1.40 5.17 20.71
N ALA A 12 -1.42 3.82 20.77
CA ALA A 12 -0.52 2.99 19.99
C ALA A 12 -0.79 3.14 18.48
N THR A 13 -2.06 3.09 18.10
CA THR A 13 -2.49 3.26 16.71
C THR A 13 -2.20 4.67 16.20
N TYR A 14 -2.40 5.69 17.05
CA TYR A 14 -2.11 7.07 16.69
C TYR A 14 -0.61 7.29 16.41
N GLU A 15 0.27 6.79 17.27
CA GLU A 15 1.71 6.94 17.07
C GLU A 15 2.20 6.14 15.85
N GLU A 16 1.65 4.96 15.58
CA GLU A 16 1.97 4.21 14.36
C GLU A 16 1.63 5.01 13.09
N PHE A 17 0.43 5.58 13.00
CA PHE A 17 0.04 6.37 11.83
C PHE A 17 0.88 7.65 11.69
N LYS A 18 1.25 8.26 12.81
CA LYS A 18 2.07 9.47 12.85
C LYS A 18 3.49 9.22 12.38
N GLU A 19 4.11 8.11 12.78
CA GLU A 19 5.43 7.70 12.31
C GLU A 19 5.41 7.35 10.81
N ALA A 20 4.38 6.64 10.35
CA ALA A 20 4.21 6.37 8.92
C ALA A 20 4.07 7.67 8.10
N ALA A 21 3.23 8.60 8.56
CA ALA A 21 3.03 9.89 7.89
C ALA A 21 4.33 10.72 7.83
N ARG A 22 5.13 10.68 8.89
CA ARG A 22 6.46 11.31 8.94
C ARG A 22 7.44 10.67 7.97
N ALA A 23 7.49 9.34 7.91
CA ALA A 23 8.36 8.61 7.00
C ALA A 23 8.04 8.92 5.52
N GLU A 24 6.75 9.12 5.21
CA GLU A 24 6.28 9.50 3.87
C GLU A 24 6.31 11.01 3.61
N ASN A 25 6.75 11.83 4.57
CA ASN A 25 6.75 13.30 4.50
C ASN A 25 5.39 13.90 4.07
N ARG A 26 4.29 13.39 4.64
CA ARG A 26 2.92 13.86 4.36
C ARG A 26 2.07 14.05 5.62
N PRO A 27 1.01 14.88 5.58
CA PRO A 27 0.11 15.04 6.72
C PRO A 27 -0.63 13.74 7.08
N LEU A 28 -0.90 13.55 8.38
CA LEU A 28 -1.64 12.40 8.90
C LEU A 28 -3.03 12.26 8.25
N SER A 29 -3.74 13.36 8.04
CA SER A 29 -5.06 13.35 7.38
C SER A 29 -4.98 12.84 5.94
N ASN A 30 -3.94 13.25 5.20
CA ASN A 30 -3.73 12.80 3.83
C ASN A 30 -3.35 11.32 3.77
N LEU A 31 -2.55 10.84 4.73
CA LEU A 31 -2.23 9.42 4.86
C LEU A 31 -3.50 8.58 5.04
N ILE A 32 -4.34 8.96 6.01
CA ILE A 32 -5.59 8.24 6.32
C ILE A 32 -6.56 8.28 5.13
N GLU A 33 -6.75 9.45 4.53
CA GLU A 33 -7.64 9.63 3.37
C GLU A 33 -7.21 8.74 2.20
N THR A 34 -5.91 8.77 1.87
CA THR A 34 -5.37 8.00 0.74
C THR A 34 -5.50 6.50 0.97
N ALA A 35 -5.16 6.03 2.17
CA ALA A 35 -5.25 4.62 2.53
C ALA A 35 -6.71 4.12 2.50
N ALA A 36 -7.64 4.89 3.07
CA ALA A 36 -9.06 4.55 3.07
C ALA A 36 -9.63 4.49 1.64
N LEU A 37 -9.25 5.46 0.79
CA LEU A 37 -9.68 5.49 -0.60
C LEU A 37 -9.10 4.34 -1.42
N ALA A 38 -7.83 3.98 -1.19
CA ALA A 38 -7.20 2.81 -1.82
C ALA A 38 -7.94 1.52 -1.44
N GLN A 39 -8.22 1.31 -0.15
CA GLN A 39 -8.96 0.13 0.33
C GLN A 39 -10.35 0.01 -0.31
N VAL A 40 -11.10 1.11 -0.38
CA VAL A 40 -12.43 1.13 -1.03
C VAL A 40 -12.31 0.79 -2.51
N ARG A 41 -11.29 1.32 -3.20
CA ARG A 41 -11.06 1.02 -4.62
C ARG A 41 -10.65 -0.42 -4.83
N GLU A 42 -9.73 -0.96 -4.05
CA GLU A 42 -9.33 -2.37 -4.15
C GLU A 42 -10.55 -3.29 -4.00
N GLN A 43 -11.44 -3.01 -3.05
CA GLN A 43 -12.68 -3.78 -2.90
C GLN A 43 -13.68 -3.61 -4.05
N GLN A 44 -13.61 -2.52 -4.82
CA GLN A 44 -14.53 -2.20 -5.90
C GLN A 44 -14.03 -2.58 -7.29
N PHE A 45 -12.71 -2.62 -7.49
CA PHE A 45 -12.08 -2.71 -8.81
C PHE A 45 -11.25 -3.98 -9.00
N VAL A 46 -11.02 -4.78 -7.96
CA VAL A 46 -10.43 -6.10 -8.13
C VAL A 46 -11.51 -7.04 -8.65
N ASP A 47 -11.42 -7.42 -9.93
CA ASP A 47 -12.21 -8.52 -10.46
C ASP A 47 -11.65 -9.83 -9.93
N ASP A 48 -12.46 -10.57 -9.17
CA ASP A 48 -12.09 -11.86 -8.61
C ASP A 48 -11.59 -12.84 -9.69
N ALA A 49 -12.09 -12.72 -10.93
CA ALA A 49 -11.64 -13.53 -12.06
C ALA A 49 -10.22 -13.15 -12.53
N GLU A 50 -9.93 -11.87 -12.69
CA GLU A 50 -8.58 -11.41 -13.08
C GLU A 50 -7.54 -11.77 -12.01
N MET A 51 -7.90 -11.67 -10.73
CA MET A 51 -7.02 -12.11 -9.65
C MET A 51 -6.83 -13.60 -9.60
N ALA A 52 -7.86 -14.40 -9.88
CA ALA A 52 -7.73 -15.84 -10.00
C ALA A 52 -6.74 -16.21 -11.11
N GLU A 53 -6.83 -15.58 -12.29
CA GLU A 53 -5.90 -15.81 -13.40
C GLU A 53 -4.44 -15.45 -13.04
N ILE A 54 -4.23 -14.33 -12.33
CA ILE A 54 -2.89 -13.95 -11.84
C ILE A 54 -2.34 -14.99 -10.86
N LEU A 55 -3.17 -15.48 -9.94
CA LEU A 55 -2.77 -16.44 -8.92
C LEU A 55 -2.54 -17.85 -9.49
N GLU A 56 -3.23 -18.22 -10.57
CA GLU A 56 -3.00 -19.49 -11.28
C GLU A 56 -1.72 -19.47 -12.14
N ASN A 57 -1.19 -18.29 -12.46
CA ASN A 57 0.02 -18.16 -13.26
C ASN A 57 1.31 -18.32 -12.42
N GLU A 58 1.73 -19.56 -12.20
CA GLU A 58 2.93 -19.90 -11.43
C GLU A 58 4.22 -19.22 -11.95
N ALA A 59 4.35 -19.10 -13.28
CA ALA A 59 5.51 -18.49 -13.91
C ALA A 59 5.60 -17.00 -13.57
N LEU A 60 4.48 -16.28 -13.61
CA LEU A 60 4.38 -14.88 -13.21
C LEU A 60 4.69 -14.72 -11.71
N LEU A 61 4.07 -15.52 -10.85
CA LEU A 61 4.29 -15.46 -9.41
C LEU A 61 5.76 -15.69 -9.02
N ASN A 62 6.42 -16.64 -9.68
CA ASN A 62 7.83 -16.92 -9.44
C ASN A 62 8.74 -15.73 -9.83
N ARG A 63 8.41 -15.04 -10.93
CA ARG A 63 9.15 -13.84 -11.37
C ARG A 63 8.92 -12.65 -10.43
N LEU A 64 7.68 -12.43 -9.98
CA LEU A 64 7.36 -11.40 -9.00
C LEU A 64 8.12 -11.61 -7.68
N LYS A 65 8.13 -12.84 -7.16
CA LYS A 65 8.90 -13.20 -5.95
C LYS A 65 10.40 -12.99 -6.14
N ALA A 66 10.94 -13.33 -7.30
CA ALA A 66 12.36 -13.09 -7.61
C ALA A 66 12.69 -11.60 -7.64
N GLY A 67 11.89 -10.80 -8.36
CA GLY A 67 12.06 -9.35 -8.44
C GLY A 67 11.99 -8.67 -7.07
N SER A 68 11.04 -9.06 -6.22
CA SER A 68 10.93 -8.55 -4.86
C SER A 68 12.20 -8.81 -4.02
N ARG A 69 12.79 -10.01 -4.11
CA ARG A 69 14.06 -10.35 -3.44
C ARG A 69 15.25 -9.59 -4.00
N ASP A 70 15.26 -9.32 -5.30
CA ASP A 70 16.35 -8.57 -5.93
C ASP A 70 16.28 -7.08 -5.55
N ALA A 71 15.08 -6.50 -5.52
CA ALA A 71 14.84 -5.14 -5.04
C ALA A 71 15.24 -4.96 -3.57
N SER A 72 14.88 -5.89 -2.68
CA SER A 72 15.27 -5.82 -1.26
C SER A 72 16.78 -5.91 -1.06
N ARG A 73 17.50 -6.57 -1.98
CA ARG A 73 18.96 -6.63 -2.03
C ARG A 73 19.60 -5.46 -2.79
N ARG A 74 18.81 -4.48 -3.22
CA ARG A 74 19.23 -3.33 -4.07
C ARG A 74 19.95 -3.77 -5.35
N LYS A 75 19.65 -4.97 -5.86
CA LYS A 75 20.16 -5.43 -7.16
C LYS A 75 19.44 -4.68 -8.28
N GLY A 76 20.18 -4.22 -9.27
CA GLY A 76 19.64 -3.42 -10.38
C GLY A 76 19.42 -1.95 -10.02
N ALA A 77 20.02 -1.45 -8.94
CA ALA A 77 20.08 -0.02 -8.67
C ALA A 77 20.78 0.71 -9.81
N PHE A 78 20.26 1.88 -10.16
CA PHE A 78 20.88 2.77 -11.12
C PHE A 78 22.26 3.19 -10.59
N VAL A 79 23.28 3.05 -11.44
CA VAL A 79 24.66 3.44 -11.13
C VAL A 79 24.99 4.62 -12.04
N ASP A 80 25.16 5.79 -11.44
CA ASP A 80 25.63 7.02 -12.10
C ASP A 80 27.15 6.98 -12.37
#